data_AF-A0A8T4S375-F1
#
_entry.id   AF-A0A8T4S375-F1
#
_cell.length_a   1.000
_cell.length_b   1.000
_cell.length_c   1.000
_cell.angle_alpha   90.00
_cell.angle_beta   90.00
_cell.angle_gamma   90.00
#
_symmetry.space_group_name_H-M   'P 1'
#
loop_
_entity.id
_entity.type
_entity.pdbx_description
1 polymer ?
#
loop_
_entity_poly.entity_id
_entity_poly.type
_entity_poly.pdbx_seq_one_letter_code
_entity_poly.pdbx_strand_id
1 'polypeptide(L)'
;MSNKNEGQAFSFDVMVAVVIFLFILFVFFFVLRAPETSTTESLQNEANIVANELSSGSSPLNIMDNGVIDDEKLQKLINSSYPPLKGAIRVKDDFCIYIQDKSGNLLYLRRGDDFNVTGAGSPIINISDIPCS
;
A
#
# COMPACT_ATOMS: atom_id res chain seq x y z
N MET A 1 -53.79 36.36 37.48
CA MET A 1 -53.59 35.11 36.72
C MET A 1 -52.12 35.08 36.29
N SER A 2 -51.32 34.23 36.92
CA SER A 2 -49.88 34.09 36.60
C SER A 2 -49.75 33.12 35.43
N ASN A 3 -49.26 33.61 34.29
CA ASN A 3 -49.03 32.81 33.09
C ASN A 3 -47.88 31.82 33.36
N LYS A 4 -48.24 30.54 33.52
CA LYS A 4 -47.32 29.44 33.87
C LYS A 4 -46.53 28.88 32.68
N ASN A 5 -46.62 29.49 31.49
CA ASN A 5 -46.17 28.87 30.24
C ASN A 5 -44.80 29.35 29.73
N GLU A 6 -44.18 30.36 30.34
CA GLU A 6 -42.94 30.95 29.81
C GLU A 6 -41.66 30.17 30.18
N GLY A 7 -41.64 29.45 31.32
CA GLY A 7 -40.48 28.63 31.71
C GLY A 7 -40.34 27.30 30.96
N GLN A 8 -41.46 26.79 30.42
CA GLN A 8 -41.50 25.48 29.76
C GLN A 8 -40.96 25.56 28.31
N ALA A 9 -41.20 26.68 27.62
CA ALA A 9 -40.64 26.94 26.29
C ALA A 9 -39.12 27.07 26.32
N PHE A 10 -38.57 27.78 27.31
CA PHE A 10 -37.12 27.99 27.43
C PHE A 10 -36.35 26.68 27.67
N SER A 11 -36.93 25.77 28.47
CA SER A 11 -36.32 24.46 28.75
C SER A 11 -36.35 23.54 27.53
N PHE A 12 -37.37 23.68 26.68
CA PHE A 12 -37.51 22.89 25.46
C PHE A 12 -36.49 23.31 24.39
N ASP A 13 -36.27 24.60 24.20
CA ASP A 13 -35.27 25.11 23.25
C ASP A 13 -33.85 24.65 23.60
N VAL A 14 -33.50 24.65 24.89
CA VAL A 14 -32.20 24.14 25.36
C VAL A 14 -32.06 22.65 25.07
N MET A 15 -33.12 21.86 25.27
CA MET A 15 -33.11 20.43 24.97
C MET A 15 -32.93 20.16 23.47
N VAL A 16 -33.64 20.90 22.61
CA VAL A 16 -33.53 20.77 21.16
C VAL A 16 -32.13 21.14 20.68
N ALA A 17 -31.55 22.22 21.20
CA ALA A 17 -30.18 22.63 20.88
C ALA A 17 -29.15 21.55 21.23
N VAL A 18 -29.30 20.88 22.38
CA VAL A 18 -28.41 19.79 22.80
C VAL A 18 -28.53 18.58 21.88
N VAL A 19 -29.74 18.22 21.44
CA VAL A 19 -29.94 17.09 20.51
C VAL A 19 -29.30 17.38 19.16
N ILE A 20 -29.47 18.60 18.63
CA ILE A 20 -28.84 19.02 17.36
C ILE A 20 -27.32 18.98 17.50
N PHE A 21 -26.78 19.46 18.61
CA PHE A 21 -25.34 19.44 18.87
C PHE A 21 -24.78 18.01 18.92
N LEU A 22 -25.46 17.09 19.63
CA LEU A 22 -25.07 15.68 19.67
C LEU A 22 -25.16 15.01 18.30
N PHE A 23 -26.18 15.36 17.50
CA PHE A 23 -26.32 14.85 16.14
C PHE A 23 -25.17 15.30 15.24
N ILE A 24 -24.79 16.58 15.30
CA ILE A 24 -23.65 17.11 14.55
C ILE A 24 -22.36 16.41 14.98
N LEU A 25 -22.14 16.21 16.28
CA LEU A 25 -20.99 15.46 16.79
C LEU A 25 -20.99 14.02 16.28
N PHE A 26 -22.14 13.35 16.29
CA PHE A 26 -22.25 11.98 15.77
C PHE A 26 -21.88 11.90 14.29
N VAL A 27 -22.40 12.81 13.47
CA VAL A 27 -22.06 12.90 12.04
C VAL A 27 -20.57 13.18 11.87
N PHE A 28 -19.99 14.11 12.64
CA PHE A 28 -18.56 14.41 12.60
C PHE A 28 -17.71 13.18 12.95
N PHE A 29 -18.00 12.51 14.07
CA PHE A 29 -17.27 11.32 14.48
C PHE A 29 -17.45 10.15 13.52
N PHE A 30 -18.61 10.03 12.88
CA PHE A 30 -18.87 9.02 11.87
C PHE A 30 -18.05 9.26 10.60
N VAL A 31 -17.98 10.52 10.13
CA VAL A 31 -17.18 10.90 8.96
C VAL A 31 -15.67 10.78 9.25
N LEU A 32 -15.24 11.13 10.46
CA LEU A 32 -13.85 10.94 10.90
C LEU A 32 -13.48 9.46 11.09
N ARG A 33 -14.47 8.59 11.30
CA ARG A 33 -14.33 7.13 11.28
C ARG A 33 -14.53 6.55 9.88
N ALA A 34 -14.14 7.27 8.83
CA ALA A 34 -13.86 6.58 7.58
C ALA A 34 -12.87 5.45 7.91
N PRO A 35 -13.18 4.18 7.60
CA PRO A 35 -12.25 3.12 7.84
C PRO A 35 -11.05 3.41 6.93
N GLU A 36 -9.95 3.86 7.52
CA GLU A 36 -8.65 3.54 6.96
C GLU A 36 -8.58 2.02 7.01
N THR A 37 -9.11 1.37 5.97
CA THR A 37 -8.74 0.00 5.65
C THR A 37 -7.22 0.05 5.58
N SER A 38 -6.59 -0.45 6.64
CA SER A 38 -5.19 -0.18 6.95
C SER A 38 -4.35 -0.39 5.70
N THR A 39 -3.83 0.70 5.14
CA THR A 39 -3.01 0.70 3.92
C THR A 39 -1.88 -0.34 4.02
N THR A 40 -1.40 -0.62 5.23
CA THR A 40 -0.46 -1.68 5.53
C THR A 40 -0.96 -3.09 5.19
N GLU A 41 -2.22 -3.42 5.47
CA GLU A 41 -2.77 -4.75 5.16
C GLU A 41 -2.94 -4.94 3.64
N SER A 42 -3.40 -3.90 2.92
CA SER A 42 -3.47 -3.95 1.46
C SER A 42 -2.09 -4.05 0.83
N LEU A 43 -1.11 -3.26 1.29
CA LEU A 43 0.26 -3.31 0.80
C LEU A 43 0.91 -4.67 1.07
N GLN A 44 0.68 -5.27 2.24
CA GLN A 44 1.18 -6.60 2.56
C GLN A 44 0.57 -7.66 1.65
N ASN A 45 -0.73 -7.57 1.37
CA ASN A 45 -1.40 -8.47 0.44
C ASN A 45 -0.86 -8.32 -0.99
N GLU A 46 -0.63 -7.10 -1.47
CA GLU A 46 -0.04 -6.84 -2.78
C GLU A 46 1.42 -7.35 -2.85
N ALA A 47 2.22 -7.15 -1.81
CA ALA A 47 3.57 -7.71 -1.72
C ALA A 47 3.56 -9.25 -1.78
N ASN A 48 2.61 -9.90 -1.12
CA ASN A 48 2.44 -11.35 -1.20
C ASN A 48 2.05 -11.81 -2.60
N ILE A 49 1.21 -11.06 -3.33
CA ILE A 49 0.87 -11.35 -4.72
C ILE A 49 2.13 -11.28 -5.59
N VAL A 50 2.93 -10.21 -5.46
CA VAL A 50 4.21 -10.06 -6.18
C VAL A 50 5.13 -11.25 -5.90
N ALA A 51 5.33 -11.60 -4.63
CA ALA A 51 6.20 -12.71 -4.23
C ALA A 51 5.71 -14.07 -4.75
N ASN A 52 4.40 -14.29 -4.80
CA ASN A 52 3.81 -15.51 -5.35
C ASN A 52 4.00 -15.60 -6.86
N GLU A 53 3.86 -14.49 -7.60
CA GLU A 53 4.15 -14.47 -9.04
C GLU A 53 5.63 -14.76 -9.32
N LEU A 54 6.53 -14.28 -8.47
CA LEU A 54 7.98 -14.53 -8.63
C LEU A 54 8.42 -15.95 -8.32
N SER A 55 7.65 -16.71 -7.54
CA SER A 55 8.01 -18.06 -7.07
C SER A 55 7.15 -19.17 -7.68
N SER A 56 6.01 -18.84 -8.26
CA SER A 56 5.08 -19.82 -8.83
C SER A 56 5.58 -20.36 -10.17
N GLY A 57 5.73 -21.68 -10.27
CA GLY A 57 6.13 -22.38 -11.50
C GLY A 57 5.32 -22.06 -12.75
N SER A 58 4.06 -21.63 -12.58
CA SER A 58 3.16 -21.28 -13.69
C SER A 58 3.20 -19.81 -14.11
N SER A 59 3.89 -18.95 -13.36
CA SER A 59 3.96 -17.52 -13.66
C SER A 59 5.00 -17.24 -14.75
N PRO A 60 4.72 -16.35 -15.71
CA PRO A 60 5.73 -15.87 -16.66
C PRO A 60 6.82 -15.02 -15.99
N LEU A 61 6.59 -14.55 -14.75
CA LEU A 61 7.53 -13.75 -13.97
C LEU A 61 8.32 -14.59 -12.96
N ASN A 62 8.15 -15.90 -12.97
CA ASN A 62 8.87 -16.79 -12.07
C ASN A 62 10.38 -16.62 -12.26
N ILE A 63 11.10 -16.32 -11.18
CA ILE A 63 12.55 -16.25 -11.13
C ILE A 63 13.17 -17.42 -10.37
N MET A 64 12.37 -18.33 -9.86
CA MET A 64 12.81 -19.51 -9.13
C MET A 64 12.73 -20.78 -9.99
N ASP A 65 13.72 -21.65 -9.84
CA ASP A 65 13.68 -23.02 -10.32
C ASP A 65 14.17 -23.96 -9.21
N ASN A 66 13.35 -24.96 -8.86
CA ASN A 66 13.63 -25.91 -7.79
C ASN A 66 14.04 -25.27 -6.44
N GLY A 67 13.47 -24.11 -6.10
CA GLY A 67 13.76 -23.39 -4.86
C GLY A 67 15.05 -22.56 -4.89
N VAL A 68 15.73 -22.47 -6.03
CA VAL A 68 16.90 -21.64 -6.25
C VAL A 68 16.55 -20.51 -7.22
N ILE A 69 17.15 -19.34 -7.05
CA ILE A 69 16.98 -18.24 -8.01
C ILE A 69 17.70 -18.60 -9.30
N ASP A 70 16.98 -18.53 -10.42
CA ASP A 70 17.50 -18.69 -11.77
C ASP A 70 18.06 -17.35 -12.24
N ASP A 71 19.37 -17.28 -12.44
CA ASP A 71 20.07 -16.06 -12.83
C ASP A 71 19.59 -15.50 -14.17
N GLU A 72 19.22 -16.35 -15.13
CA GLU A 72 18.76 -15.90 -16.45
C GLU A 72 17.37 -15.25 -16.34
N LYS A 73 16.47 -15.85 -15.56
CA LYS A 73 15.13 -15.30 -15.31
C LYS A 73 15.19 -14.02 -14.48
N LEU A 74 16.06 -13.99 -13.47
CA LEU A 74 16.33 -12.78 -12.69
C LEU A 74 16.85 -11.65 -13.59
N GLN A 75 17.81 -11.94 -14.48
CA GLN A 75 18.31 -10.97 -15.45
C GLN A 75 17.21 -10.47 -16.39
N LYS A 76 16.33 -11.34 -16.88
CA LYS A 76 15.16 -10.93 -17.68
C LYS A 76 14.23 -10.00 -16.90
N LEU A 77 13.97 -10.31 -15.63
CA LEU A 77 13.15 -9.47 -14.75
C LEU A 77 13.76 -8.07 -14.58
N ILE A 78 15.05 -7.99 -14.24
CA ILE A 78 15.76 -6.72 -14.04
C ILE A 78 15.86 -5.93 -15.35
N ASN A 79 16.02 -6.58 -16.50
CA ASN A 79 16.06 -5.87 -17.79
C ASN A 79 14.66 -5.48 -18.30
N SER A 80 13.58 -5.89 -17.64
CA SER A 80 12.21 -5.53 -18.02
C SER A 80 11.87 -4.11 -17.57
N SER A 81 11.11 -3.39 -18.38
CA SER A 81 10.62 -2.08 -17.99
C SER A 81 9.47 -2.20 -16.99
N TYR A 82 9.34 -1.21 -16.11
CA TYR A 82 8.31 -1.21 -15.07
C TYR A 82 6.86 -1.25 -15.58
N PRO A 83 6.45 -0.49 -16.61
CA PRO A 83 5.06 -0.51 -17.08
C PRO A 83 4.51 -1.89 -17.48
N PRO A 84 5.20 -2.70 -18.31
CA PRO A 84 4.75 -4.07 -18.61
C PRO A 84 4.83 -4.99 -17.39
N LEU A 85 5.83 -4.81 -16.51
CA LEU A 85 5.94 -5.57 -15.27
C LEU A 85 4.74 -5.32 -14.34
N LYS A 86 4.35 -4.06 -14.14
CA LYS A 86 3.16 -3.68 -13.36
C LYS A 86 1.88 -4.26 -13.97
N GLY A 87 1.76 -4.22 -15.30
CA GLY A 87 0.62 -4.80 -16.02
C GLY A 87 0.49 -6.31 -15.84
N ALA A 88 1.62 -7.02 -15.71
CA ALA A 88 1.64 -8.46 -15.52
C ALA A 88 1.25 -8.89 -14.09
N ILE A 89 1.69 -8.15 -13.06
CA ILE A 89 1.48 -8.53 -11.64
C ILE A 89 0.10 -8.11 -11.10
N ARG A 90 -0.66 -7.27 -11.83
CA ARG A 90 -2.03 -6.85 -11.48
C ARG A 90 -2.18 -6.21 -10.09
N VAL A 91 -1.13 -5.57 -9.61
CA VAL A 91 -1.12 -4.78 -8.36
C VAL A 91 -1.47 -3.32 -8.65
N LYS A 92 -2.07 -2.65 -7.68
CA LYS A 92 -2.51 -1.25 -7.83
C LYS A 92 -1.39 -0.30 -7.46
N ASP A 93 -0.75 -0.59 -6.33
CA ASP A 93 0.29 0.25 -5.78
C ASP A 93 1.60 0.08 -6.55
N ASP A 94 2.51 1.02 -6.35
CA ASP A 94 3.85 0.92 -6.90
C ASP A 94 4.71 -0.02 -6.05
N PHE A 95 5.60 -0.76 -6.71
CA PHE A 95 6.44 -1.75 -6.04
C PHE A 95 7.88 -1.73 -6.56
N CYS A 96 8.77 -2.32 -5.75
CA CYS A 96 10.15 -2.60 -6.10
C CYS A 96 10.50 -4.02 -5.68
N ILE A 97 11.04 -4.80 -6.61
CA ILE A 97 11.56 -6.15 -6.34
C ILE A 97 13.07 -6.03 -6.18
N TYR A 98 13.59 -6.36 -5.01
CA TYR A 98 15.02 -6.33 -4.70
C TYR A 98 15.42 -7.61 -3.97
N ILE A 99 16.73 -7.89 -3.93
CA ILE A 99 17.28 -9.05 -3.23
C ILE A 99 18.09 -8.57 -2.04
N GLN A 100 17.85 -9.21 -0.90
CA GLN A 100 18.56 -8.97 0.34
C GLN A 100 19.27 -10.24 0.78
N ASP A 101 20.49 -10.11 1.31
CA ASP A 101 21.20 -11.23 1.92
C ASP A 101 20.66 -11.54 3.34
N LYS A 102 21.18 -12.61 3.95
CA LYS A 102 20.78 -13.02 5.31
C LYS A 102 21.13 -12.01 6.41
N SER A 103 22.05 -11.09 6.12
CA SER A 103 22.51 -10.05 7.05
C SER A 103 21.72 -8.76 6.90
N GLY A 104 20.80 -8.69 5.92
CA GLY A 104 20.02 -7.50 5.63
C GLY A 104 20.65 -6.57 4.59
N ASN A 105 21.74 -6.96 3.94
CA ASN A 105 22.39 -6.12 2.93
C ASN A 105 21.71 -6.28 1.56
N LEU A 106 21.56 -5.18 0.83
CA LEU A 106 21.07 -5.20 -0.54
C LEU A 106 22.13 -5.79 -1.47
N LEU A 107 21.69 -6.68 -2.35
CA LEU A 107 22.51 -7.19 -3.43
C LEU A 107 22.33 -6.30 -4.65
N TYR A 108 23.42 -5.68 -5.10
CA TYR A 108 23.44 -4.90 -6.34
C TYR A 108 23.45 -5.84 -7.54
N LEU A 109 22.57 -5.53 -8.48
CA LEU A 109 22.33 -6.32 -9.67
C LEU A 109 22.88 -5.59 -10.90
N ARG A 110 23.23 -6.37 -11.90
CA ARG A 110 23.71 -5.85 -13.18
C ARG A 110 22.57 -5.74 -14.18
N ARG A 111 22.45 -4.59 -14.85
CA ARG A 111 21.57 -4.33 -15.99
C ARG A 111 22.40 -3.78 -17.15
N GLY A 112 22.66 -4.61 -18.15
CA GLY A 112 23.56 -4.24 -19.25
C GLY A 112 24.96 -3.85 -18.75
N ASP A 113 25.33 -2.58 -18.90
CA ASP A 113 26.60 -2.02 -18.42
C ASP A 113 26.51 -1.34 -17.05
N ASP A 114 25.30 -1.21 -16.49
CA ASP A 114 25.10 -0.66 -15.14
C ASP A 114 25.23 -1.77 -14.10
N PHE A 115 26.09 -1.55 -13.10
CA PHE A 115 26.37 -2.50 -12.02
C PHE A 115 25.71 -2.07 -10.70
N ASN A 116 24.98 -0.96 -10.68
CA ASN A 116 24.48 -0.35 -9.45
C ASN A 116 22.94 -0.32 -9.38
N VAL A 117 22.30 -1.35 -9.95
CA VAL A 117 20.84 -1.48 -9.93
C VAL A 117 20.41 -2.18 -8.66
N THR A 118 19.47 -1.57 -7.93
CA THR A 118 18.98 -2.08 -6.63
C THR A 118 17.79 -3.02 -6.76
N GLY A 119 17.16 -3.12 -7.94
CA GLY A 119 16.00 -3.99 -8.12
C GLY A 119 15.36 -3.93 -9.51
N ALA A 120 14.07 -4.25 -9.55
CA ALA A 120 13.19 -4.08 -10.71
C ALA A 120 11.86 -3.52 -10.23
N GLY A 121 11.48 -2.33 -10.69
CA GLY A 121 10.29 -1.66 -10.15
C GLY A 121 10.16 -0.19 -10.50
N SER A 122 9.37 0.51 -9.69
CA SER A 122 9.09 1.93 -9.90
C SER A 122 10.25 2.82 -9.44
N PRO A 123 10.72 3.77 -10.27
CA PRO A 123 11.82 4.68 -9.91
C PRO A 123 11.47 5.70 -8.82
N ILE A 124 10.19 5.78 -8.43
CA ILE A 124 9.75 6.65 -7.33
C ILE A 124 9.98 6.02 -5.96
N ILE A 125 10.26 4.71 -5.92
CA ILE A 125 10.51 3.96 -4.69
C ILE A 125 12.01 3.92 -4.45
N ASN A 126 12.44 4.39 -3.29
CA ASN A 126 13.83 4.37 -2.88
C ASN A 126 14.08 3.22 -1.91
N ILE A 127 15.10 2.41 -2.21
CA ILE A 127 15.60 1.37 -1.32
C ILE A 127 17.00 1.81 -0.87
N SER A 128 17.15 2.15 0.42
CA SER A 128 18.39 2.71 0.97
C SER A 128 18.90 3.94 0.21
N ASP A 129 18.01 4.91 -0.03
CA ASP A 129 18.29 6.17 -0.75
C ASP A 129 18.67 6.03 -2.24
N ILE A 130 18.53 4.83 -2.80
CA ILE A 130 18.78 4.56 -4.22
C ILE A 130 17.43 4.24 -4.90
N PRO A 131 17.08 4.92 -6.01
CA PRO A 131 15.83 4.67 -6.71
C PRO A 131 15.82 3.25 -7.29
N CYS A 132 14.67 2.59 -7.21
CA CYS A 132 14.46 1.30 -7.82
C CYS A 132 14.30 1.47 -9.32
N SER A 133 15.35 1.23 -10.07
CA SER A 133 15.29 1.24 -11.53
C SER A 133 15.12 -0.16 -12.03
#